data_AF-A0AAP7N8G2-F1
#
_entry.id   AF-A0AAP7N8G2-F1
#
_cell.length_a   1.000
_cell.length_b   1.000
_cell.length_c   1.000
_cell.angle_alpha   90.00
_cell.angle_beta   90.00
_cell.angle_gamma   90.00
#
_symmetry.space_group_name_H-M   'P 1'
#
loop_
_entity.id
_entity.type
_entity.pdbx_description
1 polymer ?
#
loop_
_entity_poly.entity_id
_entity_poly.type
_entity_poly.pdbx_seq_one_letter_code
_entity_poly.pdbx_strand_id
1 'polypeptide(L)' 'MKEPTMAECLKKADLILNGQAEREEVSDWASEYVASDDPEVEDENVWEMLVYLSGFDLKDSPDSYLHTIEELKDWMQGYR' A
#
# COMPACT_ATOMS: atom_id res chain seq x y z
N MET A 1 10.25 1.51 -13.60
CA MET A 1 9.22 0.44 -13.50
C MET A 1 8.04 0.87 -14.34
N LYS A 2 7.16 -0.05 -14.76
CA LYS A 2 5.91 0.40 -15.37
C LYS A 2 5.06 1.10 -14.30
N GLU A 3 4.41 2.21 -14.65
CA GLU A 3 3.40 2.84 -13.80
C GLU A 3 2.38 1.80 -13.30
N PRO A 4 2.20 1.68 -11.96
CA PRO A 4 1.22 0.78 -11.40
C PRO A 4 -0.18 1.37 -11.58
N THR A 5 -1.18 0.49 -11.63
CA THR A 5 -2.57 0.90 -11.74
C THR A 5 -3.25 0.93 -10.38
N MET A 6 -4.33 1.69 -10.27
CA MET A 6 -5.22 1.65 -9.09
C MET A 6 -5.69 0.22 -8.80
N ALA A 7 -5.97 -0.58 -9.84
CA ALA A 7 -6.37 -1.98 -9.69
C ALA A 7 -5.27 -2.87 -9.10
N GLU A 8 -3.99 -2.61 -9.43
CA GLU A 8 -2.85 -3.31 -8.83
C GLU A 8 -2.68 -2.94 -7.36
N CYS A 9 -2.83 -1.66 -7.00
CA CYS A 9 -2.80 -1.21 -5.61
C CYS A 9 -3.93 -1.84 -4.78
N LEU A 10 -5.16 -1.85 -5.30
CA LEU A 10 -6.29 -2.52 -4.64
C LEU A 10 -6.08 -4.01 -4.47
N LYS A 11 -5.50 -4.67 -5.48
CA LYS A 11 -5.17 -6.10 -5.40
C LYS A 11 -4.14 -6.37 -4.31
N LYS A 12 -3.12 -5.52 -4.17
CA LYS A 12 -2.10 -5.64 -3.12
C LYS A 12 -2.72 -5.50 -1.72
N ALA A 13 -3.61 -4.53 -1.53
CA ALA A 13 -4.37 -4.37 -0.29
C ALA A 13 -5.27 -5.59 0.00
N ASP A 14 -5.97 -6.12 -1.02
CA ASP A 14 -6.83 -7.31 -0.89
C ASP A 14 -6.05 -8.57 -0.48
N LEU A 15 -4.81 -8.74 -0.99
CA LEU A 15 -3.93 -9.84 -0.59
C LEU A 15 -3.60 -9.79 0.91
N ILE A 16 -3.36 -8.59 1.48
CA ILE A 16 -3.17 -8.43 2.93
C ILE A 16 -4.44 -8.81 3.68
N LEU A 17 -5.60 -8.28 3.26
CA LEU A 17 -6.88 -8.54 3.93
C LEU A 17 -7.26 -10.03 3.96
N ASN A 18 -6.85 -10.79 2.94
CA ASN A 18 -7.09 -12.22 2.85
C ASN A 18 -5.97 -13.08 3.48
N GLY A 19 -4.94 -12.47 4.10
CA GLY A 19 -3.80 -13.18 4.67
C GLY A 19 -2.95 -13.93 3.64
N GLN A 20 -2.95 -13.45 2.40
CA GLN A 20 -2.23 -14.05 1.27
C GLN A 20 -0.89 -13.35 0.99
N ALA A 21 -0.68 -12.16 1.55
CA ALA A 21 0.59 -11.44 1.55
C ALA A 21 0.82 -10.82 2.92
N GLU A 22 2.09 -10.76 3.32
CA GLU A 22 2.50 -10.03 4.52
C GLU A 22 2.51 -8.52 4.26
N ARG A 23 2.43 -7.74 5.33
CA ARG A 23 2.49 -6.26 5.27
C ARG A 23 3.79 -5.77 4.66
N GLU A 24 4.92 -6.38 5.07
CA GLU A 24 6.27 -6.10 4.59
C GLU A 24 6.35 -6.27 3.06
N GLU A 25 5.87 -7.39 2.51
CA GLU A 25 5.94 -7.67 1.06
C GLU A 25 5.24 -6.58 0.22
N VAL A 26 4.07 -6.13 0.67
CA VAL A 26 3.33 -5.07 -0.02
C VAL A 26 3.97 -3.70 0.17
N SER A 27 4.48 -3.44 1.38
CA SER A 27 5.15 -2.17 1.70
C SER A 27 6.45 -2.01 0.92
N ASP A 28 7.24 -3.08 0.79
CA ASP A 28 8.46 -3.11 -0.02
C ASP A 28 8.14 -2.83 -1.49
N TRP A 29 7.14 -3.51 -2.05
CA TRP A 29 6.68 -3.28 -3.42
C TRP A 29 6.28 -1.82 -3.68
N ALA A 30 5.51 -1.21 -2.76
CA ALA A 30 5.10 0.19 -2.91
C ALA A 30 6.28 1.15 -2.72
N SER A 31 7.21 0.82 -1.83
CA SER A 31 8.41 1.62 -1.54
C SER A 31 9.34 1.72 -2.75
N GLU A 32 9.38 0.72 -3.63
CA GLU A 32 10.16 0.81 -4.88
C GLU A 32 9.74 2.03 -5.73
N TYR A 33 8.46 2.41 -5.70
CA TYR A 33 7.95 3.58 -6.41
C TYR A 33 8.16 4.86 -5.59
N VAL A 34 7.78 4.85 -4.31
CA VAL A 34 7.82 6.04 -3.45
C VAL A 34 9.25 6.53 -3.20
N ALA A 35 10.23 5.63 -3.15
CA ALA A 35 11.64 5.96 -2.97
C ALA A 35 12.38 6.29 -4.29
N SER A 36 11.69 6.24 -5.44
CA SER A 36 12.28 6.62 -6.72
C SER A 36 12.52 8.13 -6.78
N ASP A 37 13.68 8.55 -7.28
CA ASP A 37 14.01 9.98 -7.49
C ASP A 37 13.11 10.62 -8.56
N ASP A 38 12.62 9.82 -9.51
CA ASP A 38 11.71 10.21 -10.59
C ASP A 38 10.66 9.12 -10.78
N PRO A 39 9.61 9.07 -9.94
CA PRO A 39 8.56 8.07 -10.05
C PRO A 39 7.68 8.36 -11.27
N GLU A 40 7.64 7.44 -12.23
CA GLU A 40 6.70 7.46 -13.36
C GLU A 40 5.28 7.09 -12.89
N VAL A 41 4.69 7.89 -11.99
CA VAL A 41 3.32 7.75 -11.47
C VAL A 41 2.61 9.09 -11.61
N GLU A 42 1.79 9.22 -12.65
CA GLU A 42 1.10 10.47 -12.98
C GLU A 42 -0.27 10.57 -12.30
N ASP A 43 -0.92 9.43 -12.04
CA ASP A 43 -2.22 9.40 -11.37
C ASP A 43 -2.07 9.68 -9.86
N GLU A 44 -2.61 10.83 -9.41
CA GLU A 44 -2.56 11.26 -8.01
C GLU A 44 -3.19 10.24 -7.05
N ASN A 45 -4.27 9.55 -7.44
CA ASN A 45 -4.87 8.53 -6.59
C ASN A 45 -3.94 7.34 -6.44
N VAL A 46 -3.32 6.90 -7.54
CA VAL A 46 -2.33 5.80 -7.49
C VAL A 46 -1.15 6.20 -6.61
N TRP A 47 -0.66 7.43 -6.72
CA TRP A 47 0.41 7.94 -5.87
C TRP A 47 0.03 7.90 -4.37
N GLU A 48 -1.15 8.40 -4.00
CA GLU A 48 -1.63 8.35 -2.62
C GLU A 48 -1.74 6.90 -2.10
N MET A 49 -2.20 5.98 -2.95
CA MET A 49 -2.27 4.56 -2.60
C MET A 49 -0.89 3.95 -2.36
N LEU A 50 0.10 4.27 -3.21
CA LEU A 50 1.47 3.79 -3.03
C LEU A 50 2.08 4.34 -1.74
N VAL A 51 1.88 5.62 -1.43
CA VAL A 51 2.35 6.22 -0.18
C VAL A 51 1.74 5.50 1.02
N TYR A 52 0.42 5.29 1.02
CA TYR A 52 -0.24 4.57 2.12
C TYR A 52 0.26 3.13 2.26
N LEU A 53 0.36 2.39 1.15
CA LEU A 53 0.81 0.99 1.15
C LEU A 53 2.28 0.87 1.57
N SER A 54 3.15 1.80 1.17
CA SER A 54 4.56 1.82 1.57
C SER A 54 4.76 1.99 3.08
N GLY A 55 3.82 2.64 3.76
CA GLY A 55 3.82 2.85 5.20
C GLY A 55 3.09 1.76 6.00
N PHE A 56 2.47 0.77 5.35
CA PHE A 56 1.53 -0.13 6.01
C PHE A 56 2.20 -1.15 6.94
N ASP A 57 3.49 -1.43 6.73
CA ASP A 57 4.30 -2.26 7.63
C ASP A 57 4.92 -1.45 8.80
N LEU A 58 4.74 -0.12 8.84
CA LEU A 58 5.29 0.69 9.93
C LEU A 58 4.66 0.31 11.27
N LYS A 59 5.53 0.12 12.27
CA LYS A 59 5.16 -0.17 13.65
C LYS A 59 5.19 1.08 14.51
N ASP A 60 4.18 1.25 15.36
CA ASP A 60 4.13 2.28 16.39
C ASP A 60 4.65 1.76 17.75
N SER A 61 4.69 0.44 17.94
CA SER A 61 5.31 -0.26 19.06
C SER A 61 5.84 -1.64 18.65
N PRO A 62 6.60 -2.37 19.50
CA PRO A 62 7.10 -3.71 19.16
C PRO A 62 6.01 -4.70 18.72
N ASP A 63 4.80 -4.56 19.29
CA ASP A 63 3.70 -5.52 19.17
C ASP A 63 2.50 -4.97 18.38
N SER A 64 2.60 -3.76 17.80
CA SER A 64 1.51 -3.13 17.05
C SER A 64 1.99 -2.39 15.81
N TYR A 65 1.08 -2.29 14.83
CA TYR A 65 1.28 -1.54 13.60
C TYR A 65 0.60 -0.17 13.70
N LEU A 66 1.21 0.83 13.08
CA LEU A 66 0.66 2.18 12.96
C LEU A 66 -0.73 2.19 12.31
N HIS A 67 -0.92 1.31 11.31
CA HIS A 67 -2.20 1.11 10.64
C HIS A 67 -2.73 -0.31 10.89
N THR A 68 -4.01 -0.44 11.19
CA THR A 68 -4.68 -1.71 11.46
C THR A 68 -5.25 -2.35 10.18
N ILE A 69 -5.59 -3.65 10.26
CA ILE A 69 -6.27 -4.35 9.16
C ILE A 69 -7.68 -3.78 8.93
N GLU A 70 -8.35 -3.32 10.00
CA GLU A 70 -9.66 -2.68 9.90
C GLU A 70 -9.58 -1.36 9.15
N GLU A 71 -8.57 -0.52 9.45
CA GLU A 71 -8.33 0.72 8.71
C GLU A 71 -8.01 0.47 7.23
N LEU A 72 -7.22 -0.55 6.89
CA LEU A 72 -6.99 -0.93 5.48
C LEU A 72 -8.31 -1.30 4.78
N LYS A 73 -9.17 -2.06 5.46
CA LYS A 73 -10.48 -2.47 4.92
C LYS A 73 -11.41 -1.28 4.71
N ASP A 74 -11.43 -0.34 5.64
CA ASP A 74 -12.25 0.88 5.53
C ASP A 74 -11.70 1.81 4.45
N TRP A 75 -10.38 1.98 4.38
CA TRP A 75 -9.72 2.72 3.33
C TRP A 75 -10.04 2.17 1.93
N MET A 76 -10.01 0.85 1.74
CA MET A 76 -10.39 0.22 0.47
C MET A 76 -11.84 0.47 0.03
N GLN A 77 -12.76 0.80 0.95
CA GLN A 77 -14.15 1.12 0.59
C GLN A 77 -14.27 2.48 -0.11
N GLY A 78 -13.30 3.39 0.09
CA GLY A 78 -13.29 4.70 -0.58
C GLY A 78 -13.00 4.66 -2.08
N TYR A 79 -12.46 3.54 -2.57
CA TYR A 79 -12.08 3.33 -3.98
C TYR A 79 -12.96 2.28 -4.69
N ARG A 80 -14.06 1.85 -4.06
CA ARG A 80 -15.03 0.89 -4.61
C ARG A 80 -16.29 1.57 -5.15
#